data_AF-T1BRH2-F1
#
_entry.id   AF-T1BRH2-F1
#
_cell.length_a   1.000
_cell.length_b   1.000
_cell.length_c   1.000
_cell.angle_alpha   90.00
_cell.angle_beta   90.00
_cell.angle_gamma   90.00
#
_symmetry.space_group_name_H-M   'P 1'
#
loop_
_entity.id
_entity.type
_entity.pdbx_description
1 polymer ?
#
loop_
_entity_poly.entity_id
_entity_poly.type
_entity_poly.pdbx_seq_one_letter_code
_entity_poly.pdbx_strand_id
1 'polypeptide(L)'
;LDREISQLKQTWEALREKRNRLAQEIGIRKRNGQPTEDLMDESRAVNEMISKDEGLLASLELKLEELLWVIPNIPAPDVPRGSSELENVTIRSVGTPALFSSPPKPHWELGSELGIMDVERTTLISGSRFSTLIGVEPNWNGLWQTI
;
A
#
# COMPACT_ATOMS: atom_id res chain seq x y z
N LEU A 1 -6.97 -17.85 0.01
CA LEU A 1 -7.32 -16.42 0.19
C LEU A 1 -8.46 -16.01 -0.73
N ASP A 2 -8.26 -15.55 -1.97
CA ASP A 2 -9.40 -15.10 -2.80
C ASP A 2 -10.52 -16.15 -2.96
N ARG A 3 -10.17 -17.38 -3.38
CA ARG A 3 -11.14 -18.49 -3.46
C ARG A 3 -11.80 -18.83 -2.12
N GLU A 4 -11.06 -18.70 -1.04
CA GLU A 4 -11.52 -19.02 0.31
C GLU A 4 -12.50 -17.96 0.83
N ILE A 5 -12.20 -16.68 0.59
CA ILE A 5 -13.09 -15.54 0.84
C ILE A 5 -14.38 -15.71 0.03
N SER A 6 -14.27 -16.06 -1.26
CA SER A 6 -15.43 -16.28 -2.12
C SER A 6 -16.33 -17.42 -1.61
N GLN A 7 -15.74 -18.55 -1.22
CA GLN A 7 -16.47 -19.68 -0.63
C GLN A 7 -17.11 -19.31 0.71
N LEU A 8 -16.39 -18.61 1.59
CA LEU A 8 -16.90 -18.17 2.89
C LEU A 8 -18.04 -17.16 2.75
N LYS A 9 -17.98 -16.26 1.76
CA LYS A 9 -19.08 -15.34 1.43
C LYS A 9 -20.34 -16.10 1.03
N GLN A 10 -20.20 -17.13 0.19
CA GLN A 10 -21.33 -17.97 -0.22
C GLN A 10 -21.98 -18.70 0.96
N THR A 11 -21.18 -19.29 1.86
CA THR A 11 -21.71 -19.97 3.05
C THR A 11 -22.37 -18.98 4.02
N TRP A 12 -21.75 -17.82 4.23
CA TRP A 12 -22.28 -16.75 5.07
C TRP A 12 -23.63 -16.22 4.56
N GLU A 13 -23.76 -16.01 3.25
CA GLU A 13 -25.02 -15.59 2.62
C GLU A 13 -26.11 -16.66 2.78
N ALA A 14 -25.79 -17.93 2.57
CA ALA A 14 -26.72 -19.04 2.76
C ALA A 14 -27.21 -19.14 4.21
N LEU A 15 -26.33 -18.90 5.19
CA LEU A 15 -26.70 -18.85 6.61
C LEU A 15 -27.63 -17.67 6.93
N ARG A 16 -27.38 -16.49 6.35
CA ARG A 16 -28.28 -15.32 6.52
C ARG A 16 -29.65 -15.57 5.91
N GLU A 17 -29.70 -16.20 4.74
CA GLU A 17 -30.96 -16.62 4.13
C GLU A 17 -31.71 -17.63 5.02
N LYS A 18 -30.99 -18.64 5.54
CA LYS A 18 -31.54 -19.60 6.49
C LYS A 18 -32.11 -18.93 7.74
N ARG A 19 -31.38 -18.01 8.36
CA ARG A 19 -31.84 -17.22 9.51
C ARG A 19 -33.11 -16.43 9.18
N ASN A 20 -33.18 -15.79 8.01
CA ASN A 20 -34.35 -15.02 7.60
C ASN A 20 -35.59 -15.92 7.42
N ARG A 21 -35.41 -17.13 6.84
CA ARG A 21 -36.47 -18.14 6.75
C ARG A 21 -36.94 -18.61 8.12
N LEU A 22 -36.01 -18.89 9.04
CA LEU A 22 -36.33 -19.27 10.42
C LEU A 22 -37.13 -18.17 11.13
N ALA A 23 -36.73 -16.89 10.97
CA ALA A 23 -37.45 -15.77 11.56
C ALA A 23 -38.90 -15.65 11.06
N GLN A 24 -39.13 -15.90 9.77
CA GLN A 24 -40.49 -15.93 9.19
C GLN A 24 -41.32 -17.07 9.78
N GLU A 25 -40.77 -18.29 9.81
CA GLU A 25 -41.45 -19.48 10.33
C GLU A 25 -41.79 -19.34 11.82
N ILE A 26 -40.86 -18.82 12.64
CA ILE A 26 -41.11 -18.51 14.05
C ILE A 26 -42.28 -17.53 14.18
N GLY A 27 -42.32 -16.50 13.33
CA GLY A 27 -43.41 -15.52 13.32
C GLY A 27 -44.78 -16.11 12.93
N ILE A 28 -44.81 -17.13 12.06
CA ILE A 28 -46.03 -17.86 11.69
C ILE A 28 -46.48 -18.75 12.84
N ARG A 29 -45.57 -19.56 13.41
CA ARG A 29 -45.89 -20.47 14.52
C ARG A 29 -46.38 -19.74 15.77
N LYS A 30 -45.76 -18.61 16.13
CA LYS A 30 -46.21 -17.76 17.25
C LYS A 30 -47.62 -17.23 17.05
N ARG A 31 -47.98 -16.82 15.81
CA ARG A 31 -49.35 -16.38 15.49
C ARG A 31 -50.37 -17.52 15.61
N ASN A 32 -49.96 -18.74 15.27
CA ASN A 32 -50.80 -19.93 15.33
C ASN A 32 -50.82 -20.61 16.72
N GLY A 33 -50.15 -20.03 17.73
CA GLY A 33 -50.07 -20.62 19.08
C GLY A 33 -49.27 -21.92 19.14
N GLN A 34 -48.38 -22.17 18.18
CA GLN A 34 -47.57 -23.38 18.09
C GLN A 34 -46.21 -23.22 18.81
N PRO A 35 -45.60 -24.31 19.29
CA PRO A 35 -44.27 -24.28 19.90
C PRO A 35 -43.19 -23.77 18.94
N THR A 36 -42.20 -23.04 19.48
CA THR A 36 -41.13 -22.41 18.68
C THR A 36 -39.73 -22.63 19.24
N GLU A 37 -39.57 -23.30 20.38
CA GLU A 37 -38.29 -23.55 21.03
C GLU A 37 -37.24 -24.10 20.05
N ASP A 38 -37.59 -25.16 19.30
CA ASP A 38 -36.67 -25.80 18.34
C ASP A 38 -36.15 -24.83 17.27
N LEU A 39 -37.03 -23.97 16.73
CA LEU A 39 -36.66 -22.99 15.71
C LEU A 39 -35.85 -21.83 16.28
N MET A 40 -36.13 -21.45 17.53
CA MET A 40 -35.38 -20.42 18.22
C MET A 40 -33.95 -20.90 18.53
N ASP A 41 -33.78 -22.15 18.91
CA ASP A 41 -32.46 -22.75 19.13
C ASP A 41 -31.69 -22.92 17.83
N GLU A 42 -32.35 -23.35 16.75
CA GLU A 42 -31.73 -23.37 15.41
C GLU A 42 -31.32 -21.97 14.95
N SER A 43 -32.16 -20.96 15.18
CA SER A 43 -31.83 -19.57 14.85
C SER A 43 -30.65 -19.04 15.65
N ARG A 44 -30.48 -19.45 16.92
CA ARG A 44 -29.32 -19.08 17.75
C ARG A 44 -28.05 -19.70 17.19
N ALA A 45 -28.07 -21.00 16.90
CA ALA A 45 -26.92 -21.69 16.30
C ALA A 45 -26.51 -21.07 14.96
N VAL A 46 -27.48 -20.71 14.11
CA VAL A 46 -27.20 -20.02 12.83
C VAL A 46 -26.57 -18.64 13.07
N ASN A 47 -27.04 -17.88 14.07
CA ASN A 47 -26.45 -16.57 14.39
C ASN A 47 -24.99 -16.68 14.91
N GLU A 48 -24.68 -17.72 15.68
CA GLU A 48 -23.30 -18.00 16.13
C GLU A 48 -22.40 -18.31 14.94
N MET A 49 -22.86 -19.14 14.00
CA MET A 49 -22.13 -19.44 12.76
C MET A 49 -21.90 -18.18 11.91
N ILE A 50 -22.93 -17.35 11.74
CA ILE A 50 -22.82 -16.06 11.04
C ILE A 50 -21.76 -15.17 11.68
N SER A 51 -21.80 -15.01 13.01
CA SER A 51 -20.87 -14.13 13.73
C SER A 51 -19.41 -14.62 13.60
N LYS A 52 -19.21 -15.94 13.62
CA LYS A 52 -17.91 -16.56 13.39
C LYS A 52 -17.40 -16.30 11.97
N ASP A 53 -18.26 -16.52 10.97
CA ASP A 53 -17.91 -16.33 9.56
C ASP A 53 -17.63 -14.85 9.25
N GLU A 54 -18.33 -13.90 9.88
CA GLU A 54 -18.04 -12.45 9.76
C GLU A 54 -16.64 -12.10 10.26
N GLY A 55 -16.25 -12.58 11.44
CA GLY A 55 -14.92 -12.34 11.99
C GLY A 55 -13.81 -12.95 11.12
N LEU A 56 -14.03 -14.18 10.62
CA LEU A 56 -13.09 -14.83 9.72
C LEU A 56 -12.99 -14.09 8.39
N LEU A 57 -14.11 -13.67 7.81
CA LEU A 57 -14.15 -12.95 6.55
C LEU A 57 -13.36 -11.63 6.65
N ALA A 58 -13.60 -10.85 7.71
CA ALA A 58 -12.87 -9.60 7.96
C ALA A 58 -11.35 -9.83 8.05
N SER A 59 -10.93 -10.90 8.74
CA SER A 59 -9.51 -11.23 8.87
C SER A 59 -8.87 -11.65 7.54
N LEU A 60 -9.59 -12.41 6.71
CA LEU A 60 -9.10 -12.88 5.42
C LEU A 60 -9.06 -11.75 4.39
N GLU A 61 -10.04 -10.84 4.40
CA GLU A 61 -10.06 -9.66 3.53
C GLU A 61 -8.90 -8.72 3.84
N LEU A 62 -8.63 -8.44 5.12
CA LEU A 62 -7.48 -7.64 5.53
C LEU A 62 -6.17 -8.28 5.07
N LYS A 63 -6.02 -9.60 5.26
CA LYS A 63 -4.84 -10.34 4.78
C LYS A 63 -4.70 -10.30 3.26
N LEU A 64 -5.81 -10.37 2.51
CA LEU A 64 -5.78 -10.23 1.06
C LEU A 64 -5.33 -8.82 0.66
N GLU A 65 -5.86 -7.79 1.32
CA GLU A 65 -5.52 -6.40 1.06
C GLU A 65 -4.02 -6.13 1.31
N GLU A 66 -3.48 -6.58 2.44
CA GLU A 66 -2.05 -6.48 2.75
C GLU A 66 -1.16 -7.11 1.67
N LEU A 67 -1.58 -8.25 1.12
CA LEU A 67 -0.85 -8.90 0.03
C LEU A 67 -0.99 -8.16 -1.29
N LEU A 68 -2.12 -7.51 -1.56
CA LEU A 68 -2.29 -6.69 -2.77
C LEU A 68 -1.42 -5.43 -2.71
N TRP A 69 -1.25 -4.82 -1.53
CA TRP A 69 -0.42 -3.62 -1.36
C TRP A 69 1.05 -3.80 -1.70
N VAL A 70 1.58 -5.02 -1.56
CA VAL A 70 3.01 -5.29 -1.84
C VAL A 70 3.28 -5.69 -3.29
N ILE A 71 2.24 -5.91 -4.10
CA ILE A 71 2.41 -6.27 -5.51
C ILE A 71 2.85 -5.03 -6.30
N PRO A 72 4.03 -5.04 -6.93
CA PRO A 72 4.48 -3.91 -7.75
C PRO A 72 3.61 -3.76 -8.99
N ASN A 73 3.64 -2.56 -9.58
CA ASN A 73 2.93 -2.32 -10.82
C ASN A 73 3.46 -3.21 -11.96
N ILE A 74 2.56 -3.62 -12.86
CA ILE A 74 2.91 -4.40 -14.04
C ILE A 74 3.64 -3.47 -15.04
N PRO A 75 4.87 -3.81 -15.48
CA PRO A 75 5.56 -3.03 -16.49
C PRO A 75 4.76 -2.94 -17.78
N ALA A 76 4.80 -1.79 -18.46
CA ALA A 76 4.15 -1.65 -19.75
C ALA A 76 4.81 -2.56 -20.80
N PRO A 77 4.08 -2.99 -21.86
CA PRO A 77 4.58 -3.97 -22.82
C PRO A 77 5.84 -3.53 -23.60
N ASP A 78 6.07 -2.23 -23.70
CA ASP A 78 7.20 -1.60 -24.37
C ASP A 78 8.43 -1.41 -23.46
N VAL A 79 8.30 -1.67 -22.16
CA VAL A 79 9.42 -1.60 -21.22
C VAL A 79 10.42 -2.73 -21.52
N PRO A 80 11.69 -2.42 -21.81
CA PRO A 80 12.71 -3.43 -22.03
C PRO A 80 12.85 -4.37 -20.82
N ARG A 81 13.04 -5.66 -21.08
CA ARG A 81 13.37 -6.61 -20.02
C ARG A 81 14.80 -6.37 -19.55
N GLY A 82 15.01 -6.36 -18.25
CA GLY A 82 16.33 -6.29 -17.64
C GLY A 82 16.29 -6.77 -16.20
N SER A 83 17.43 -7.25 -15.70
CA SER A 83 17.59 -7.72 -14.31
C SER A 83 18.30 -6.69 -13.41
N SER A 84 18.92 -5.67 -13.99
CA SER A 84 19.65 -4.63 -13.27
C SER A 84 19.72 -3.33 -14.09
N GLU A 85 20.21 -2.27 -13.44
CA GLU A 85 20.44 -0.97 -14.08
C GLU A 85 21.43 -1.02 -15.27
N LEU A 86 22.27 -2.06 -15.35
CA LEU A 86 23.23 -2.26 -16.45
C LEU A 86 22.55 -2.60 -17.79
N GLU A 87 21.28 -3.03 -17.74
CA GLU A 87 20.49 -3.39 -18.92
C GLU A 87 19.54 -2.25 -19.35
N ASN A 88 19.63 -1.09 -18.70
CA ASN A 88 18.87 0.09 -19.09
C ASN A 88 19.28 0.58 -20.48
N VAL A 89 18.29 0.89 -21.32
CA VAL A 89 18.50 1.36 -22.69
C VAL A 89 18.48 2.89 -22.73
N THR A 90 19.58 3.50 -23.14
CA THR A 90 19.63 4.95 -23.40
C THR A 90 18.82 5.29 -24.64
N ILE A 91 17.71 6.00 -24.46
CA ILE A 91 16.82 6.40 -25.57
C ILE A 91 17.32 7.68 -26.26
N ARG A 92 17.93 8.60 -25.49
CA ARG A 92 18.39 9.90 -25.99
C ARG A 92 19.52 10.45 -25.11
N SER A 93 20.51 11.05 -25.75
CA SER A 93 21.49 11.93 -25.10
C SER A 93 21.27 13.37 -25.59
N VAL A 94 21.29 14.35 -24.68
CA VAL A 94 21.11 15.78 -25.01
C VAL A 94 22.30 16.56 -24.48
N GLY A 95 22.90 17.39 -25.34
CA GLY A 95 24.11 18.15 -25.03
C GLY A 95 25.38 17.30 -25.09
N THR A 96 26.53 17.93 -24.81
CA THR A 96 27.83 17.27 -24.74
C THR A 96 28.44 17.48 -23.36
N PRO A 97 28.92 16.43 -22.66
CA PRO A 97 29.60 16.58 -21.38
C PRO A 97 30.77 17.57 -21.49
N ALA A 98 30.95 18.41 -20.47
CA ALA A 98 32.00 19.41 -20.46
C ALA A 98 33.40 18.75 -20.44
N LEU A 99 34.32 19.31 -21.24
CA LEU A 99 35.73 18.95 -21.18
C LEU A 99 36.41 19.81 -20.12
N PHE A 100 36.93 19.17 -19.07
CA PHE A 100 37.66 19.86 -18.02
C PHE A 100 39.17 19.85 -18.32
N SER A 101 39.81 21.00 -18.18
CA SER A 101 41.27 21.13 -18.28
C SER A 101 42.01 20.66 -17.01
N SER A 102 41.27 20.35 -15.94
CA SER A 102 41.77 19.82 -14.67
C SER A 102 40.81 18.74 -14.14
N PRO A 103 41.24 17.83 -13.25
CA PRO A 103 40.35 16.85 -12.65
C PRO A 103 39.16 17.55 -11.97
N PRO A 104 37.90 17.22 -12.35
CA PRO A 104 36.75 17.85 -11.74
C PRO A 104 36.66 17.44 -10.26
N LYS A 105 36.47 18.41 -9.38
CA LYS A 105 36.17 18.14 -7.98
C LYS A 105 34.70 17.73 -7.83
N PRO A 106 34.40 16.80 -6.91
CA PRO A 106 33.03 16.45 -6.62
C PRO A 106 32.28 17.61 -5.95
N HIS A 107 30.95 17.62 -6.07
CA HIS A 107 30.12 18.73 -5.58
C HIS A 107 30.26 18.97 -4.08
N TRP A 108 30.53 17.93 -3.28
CA TRP A 108 30.63 18.10 -1.82
C TRP A 108 31.92 18.79 -1.38
N GLU A 109 33.03 18.49 -2.04
CA GLU A 109 34.32 19.13 -1.80
C GLU A 109 34.26 20.60 -2.24
N LEU A 110 33.75 20.85 -3.46
CA LEU A 110 33.52 22.21 -3.96
C LEU A 110 32.62 23.03 -3.04
N GLY A 111 31.50 22.45 -2.60
CA GLY A 111 30.55 23.12 -1.72
C GLY A 111 31.18 23.50 -0.37
N SER A 112 32.02 22.62 0.18
CA SER A 112 32.77 22.88 1.41
C SER A 112 33.84 23.97 1.23
N GLU A 113 34.62 23.91 0.15
CA GLU A 113 35.67 24.89 -0.14
C GLU A 113 35.10 26.30 -0.38
N LEU A 114 33.95 26.38 -1.05
CA LEU A 114 33.25 27.63 -1.30
C LEU A 114 32.51 28.15 -0.06
N GLY A 115 32.48 27.38 1.04
CA GLY A 115 31.75 27.74 2.26
C GLY A 115 30.23 27.75 2.07
N ILE A 116 29.72 27.08 1.02
CA ILE A 116 28.30 27.04 0.68
C ILE A 116 27.61 25.74 1.12
N MET A 117 28.37 24.77 1.61
CA MET A 117 27.84 23.52 2.16
C MET A 117 28.66 23.09 3.38
N ASP A 118 28.00 22.70 4.46
CA ASP A 118 28.64 22.32 5.73
C ASP A 118 28.07 21.00 6.24
N VAL A 119 28.66 19.89 5.79
CA VAL A 119 28.20 18.54 6.16
C VAL A 119 28.61 18.16 7.58
N GLU A 120 29.74 18.67 8.07
CA GLU A 120 30.23 18.38 9.42
C GLU A 120 29.27 18.90 10.48
N ARG A 121 28.85 20.17 10.39
CA ARG A 121 27.86 20.71 11.32
C ARG A 121 26.50 20.04 11.15
N THR A 122 26.08 19.74 9.92
CA THR A 122 24.81 19.04 9.73
C THR A 122 24.80 17.67 10.38
N THR A 123 25.93 16.94 10.35
CA THR A 123 26.02 15.62 10.97
C THR A 123 25.84 15.70 12.48
N LEU A 124 26.30 16.79 13.13
CA LEU A 124 26.09 17.02 14.56
C LEU A 124 24.62 17.32 14.91
N ILE A 125 23.86 17.90 13.98
CA ILE A 125 22.47 18.32 14.22
C ILE A 125 21.47 17.24 13.81
N SER A 126 21.62 16.69 12.60
CA SER A 126 20.65 15.80 11.95
C SER A 126 21.18 14.39 11.69
N GLY A 127 22.50 14.19 11.70
CA GLY A 127 23.14 12.92 11.37
C GLY A 127 23.42 12.72 9.88
N SER A 128 23.71 11.47 9.50
CA SER A 128 24.15 11.10 8.14
C SER A 128 23.07 11.35 7.08
N ARG A 129 23.49 11.59 5.82
CA ARG A 129 22.63 11.88 4.65
C ARG A 129 21.89 13.22 4.67
N PHE A 130 22.30 14.13 5.55
CA PHE A 130 21.86 15.52 5.55
C PHE A 130 23.03 16.45 5.23
N SER A 131 22.74 17.57 4.56
CA SER A 131 23.69 18.66 4.34
C SER A 131 23.00 20.01 4.53
N THR A 132 23.73 20.96 5.11
CA THR A 132 23.30 22.34 5.28
C THR A 132 23.95 23.18 4.19
N LEU A 133 23.16 23.94 3.46
CA LEU A 133 23.64 24.95 2.52
C LEU A 133 23.77 26.30 3.23
N ILE A 134 24.86 27.02 2.98
CA ILE A 134 25.22 28.28 3.67
C ILE A 134 25.45 29.37 2.62
N GLY A 135 24.98 30.60 2.87
CA GLY A 135 25.36 31.77 2.06
C GLY A 135 24.92 31.75 0.59
N VAL A 136 24.19 30.73 0.14
CA VAL A 136 23.63 30.68 -1.20
C VAL A 136 22.55 31.75 -1.32
N GLU A 137 22.83 32.81 -2.07
CA GLU A 137 21.84 33.83 -2.38
C GLU A 137 20.63 33.16 -3.06
N PRO A 138 19.37 33.57 -2.77
CA PRO A 138 18.16 32.88 -3.23
C PRO A 138 17.94 32.80 -4.74
N ASN A 139 18.92 33.19 -5.58
CA ASN A 139 18.78 33.10 -7.02
C ASN A 139 18.95 31.66 -7.58
N TRP A 140 19.07 30.66 -6.72
CA TRP A 140 18.72 29.25 -7.05
C TRP A 140 17.21 29.06 -7.31
N ASN A 141 16.39 30.11 -7.14
CA ASN A 141 14.99 30.14 -7.55
C ASN A 141 14.75 29.68 -9.00
N GLY A 142 15.75 29.75 -9.89
CA GLY A 142 15.62 29.21 -11.24
C GLY A 142 15.45 27.69 -11.34
N LEU A 143 15.90 26.92 -10.33
CA LEU A 143 15.78 25.44 -10.35
C LEU A 143 14.49 24.93 -9.70
N TRP A 144 13.96 25.66 -8.71
CA TRP A 144 12.74 25.27 -7.99
C TRP A 144 11.46 25.87 -8.59
N GLN A 145 11.55 26.94 -9.40
CA GLN A 145 10.39 27.55 -10.06
C GLN A 145 10.01 26.90 -11.41
N THR A 146 10.68 25.82 -11.83
CA THR A 146 10.44 25.13 -13.12
C THR A 146 9.96 23.69 -12.96
N ILE A 147 9.40 23.33 -11.81
CA ILE A 147 8.64 22.08 -11.60
C ILE A 147 7.17 22.48 -11.44
#